data_AF-A0A2A6CG34-F1
#
_entry.id   AF-A0A2A6CG34-F1
#
_cell.length_a   1.000
_cell.length_b   1.000
_cell.length_c   1.000
_cell.angle_alpha   90.00
_cell.angle_beta   90.00
_cell.angle_gamma   90.00
#
_symmetry.space_group_name_H-M   'P 1'
#
loop_
_entity.id
_entity.type
_entity.pdbx_description
1 polymer ?
#
loop_
_entity_poly.entity_id
_entity_poly.type
_entity_poly.pdbx_seq_one_letter_code
_entity_poly.pdbx_strand_id
1 'polypeptide(L)'
;MPNFPSFIDCIFEMPLRVATKDDIPDLFDMLVELAIFEKLDHEVHISREQFGRDFEDGCFRGFIVIDDETERPAGMVLYHYTYDCWKGKTMSMDELIVRPEYRQKRYGKLLWAAVAQVAKEREVSHIMWDVLDWNKGVMRLQRGASWSAMLLEREAAIARGVQPHDRAFWYMPKLDRLSPNASAAFSLSYLDQDTQQFLDDSLATTESMCLQMWYSLASTVLSLIFTKTNINGLLGRGGMFLFSTDHIANFLDLPAEWTSKGHKMLDLGSGDGGVTRHLAVLYDEVHVTEMSTMMQWRLRQRGYTVVDAHAWDQGPERYSLISALNLLDRHFSPRLLLSQLHKKALDSRCDVLLSLVLPIRPYVEFHPNGTSARPDQYLAVAGHSLEEQVSSLVDCEFRLAGFEPFYRLDDVLFRLRPVAGSTVGDGVSTDGGYSNAVHNEL
;
A
#
# COMPACT_ATOMS: atom_id res chain seq x y z
N MET A 1 38.98 -13.81 -5.94
CA MET A 1 37.67 -13.14 -6.06
C MET A 1 37.95 -11.64 -6.01
N PRO A 2 37.44 -10.83 -6.95
CA PRO A 2 37.62 -9.40 -6.84
C PRO A 2 36.87 -8.93 -5.59
N ASN A 3 37.55 -8.19 -4.71
CA ASN A 3 36.93 -7.50 -3.58
C ASN A 3 35.90 -6.53 -4.17
N PHE A 4 34.61 -6.88 -4.09
CA PHE A 4 33.57 -5.90 -4.30
C PHE A 4 33.60 -4.95 -3.11
N PRO A 5 33.58 -3.62 -3.35
CA PRO A 5 33.47 -2.65 -2.27
C PRO A 5 32.20 -2.92 -1.46
N SER A 6 32.26 -2.68 -0.16
CA SER A 6 31.07 -2.73 0.69
C SER A 6 30.05 -1.67 0.22
N PHE A 7 28.76 -1.84 0.52
CA PHE A 7 27.74 -0.81 0.20
C PHE A 7 28.09 0.57 0.79
N ILE A 8 28.88 0.59 1.88
CA ILE A 8 29.49 1.80 2.45
C ILE A 8 30.39 2.49 1.42
N ASP A 9 31.25 1.75 0.73
CA ASP A 9 32.15 2.30 -0.29
C ASP A 9 31.36 2.82 -1.52
N CYS A 10 30.21 2.21 -1.85
CA CYS A 10 29.33 2.71 -2.92
C CYS A 10 28.48 3.93 -2.49
N ILE A 11 28.10 4.07 -1.21
CA ILE A 11 27.43 5.29 -0.69
C ILE A 11 28.40 6.46 -0.64
N PHE A 12 29.68 6.22 -0.33
CA PHE A 12 30.71 7.26 -0.32
C PHE A 12 31.22 7.65 -1.72
N GLU A 13 30.78 6.97 -2.79
CA GLU A 13 30.87 7.45 -4.17
C GLU A 13 29.66 8.31 -4.60
N MET A 14 28.66 8.50 -3.71
CA MET A 14 27.48 9.36 -3.95
C MET A 14 27.67 10.71 -3.26
N PRO A 15 26.93 11.76 -3.65
CA PRO A 15 27.14 13.08 -3.09
C PRO A 15 26.39 13.24 -1.75
N LEU A 16 26.55 12.28 -0.82
CA LEU A 16 25.89 12.26 0.48
C LEU A 16 26.94 12.11 1.58
N ARG A 17 26.84 12.91 2.63
CA ARG A 17 27.73 12.81 3.80
C ARG A 17 27.03 13.16 5.10
N VAL A 18 27.66 12.73 6.21
CA VAL A 18 27.26 13.17 7.56
C VAL A 18 27.45 14.68 7.65
N ALA A 19 26.45 15.36 8.21
CA ALA A 19 26.54 16.79 8.44
C ALA A 19 27.57 17.11 9.55
N THR A 20 28.23 18.24 9.43
CA THR A 20 29.25 18.74 10.35
C THR A 20 28.87 20.14 10.82
N LYS A 21 29.60 20.68 11.80
CA LYS A 21 29.38 22.05 12.29
C LYS A 21 29.48 23.11 11.20
N ASP A 22 30.26 22.84 10.15
CA ASP A 22 30.46 23.77 9.03
C ASP A 22 29.20 23.84 8.14
N ASP A 23 28.28 22.87 8.26
CA ASP A 23 27.02 22.81 7.52
C ASP A 23 25.85 23.47 8.26
N ILE A 24 26.03 23.88 9.52
CA ILE A 24 24.99 24.55 10.32
C ILE A 24 24.32 25.70 9.57
N PRO A 25 25.07 26.52 8.80
CA PRO A 25 24.44 27.53 7.98
C PRO A 25 23.39 26.98 7.02
N ASP A 26 23.77 26.02 6.18
CA ASP A 26 22.90 25.45 5.16
C ASP A 26 21.76 24.61 5.75
N LEU A 27 22.01 23.90 6.85
CA LEU A 27 20.98 23.14 7.57
C LEU A 27 19.88 24.07 8.11
N PHE A 28 20.27 25.18 8.74
CA PHE A 28 19.31 26.14 9.28
C PHE A 28 18.52 26.83 8.16
N ASP A 29 19.16 27.16 7.04
CA ASP A 29 18.49 27.79 5.89
C ASP A 29 17.48 26.81 5.26
N MET A 30 17.83 25.53 5.14
CA MET A 30 16.92 24.48 4.68
C MET A 30 15.75 24.22 5.66
N LEU A 31 15.98 24.33 6.97
CA LEU A 31 14.92 24.25 7.99
C LEU A 31 13.90 25.38 7.79
N VAL A 32 14.37 26.61 7.62
CA VAL A 32 13.51 27.78 7.38
C VAL A 32 12.77 27.64 6.05
N GLU A 33 13.43 27.16 4.99
CA GLU A 33 12.78 26.89 3.70
C GLU A 33 11.68 25.83 3.81
N LEU A 34 11.90 24.79 4.62
CA LEU A 34 10.89 23.78 4.92
C LEU A 34 9.71 24.40 5.66
N ALA A 35 9.96 25.18 6.70
CA ALA A 35 8.91 25.86 7.45
C ALA A 35 8.08 26.81 6.57
N ILE A 36 8.71 27.55 5.64
CA ILE A 36 8.01 28.38 4.66
C ILE A 36 7.15 27.51 3.72
N PHE A 37 7.71 26.40 3.23
CA PHE A 37 6.97 25.46 2.39
C PHE A 37 5.76 24.89 3.14
N GLU A 38 5.90 24.62 4.43
CA GLU A 38 4.86 24.08 5.30
C GLU A 38 3.88 25.13 5.85
N LYS A 39 4.14 26.41 5.59
CA LYS A 39 3.40 27.57 6.14
C LYS A 39 3.47 27.67 7.67
N LEU A 40 4.60 27.23 8.24
CA LEU A 40 4.93 27.21 9.66
C LEU A 40 6.17 28.06 9.98
N ASP A 41 6.57 28.96 9.08
CA ASP A 41 7.72 29.86 9.26
C ASP A 41 7.64 30.73 10.53
N HIS A 42 6.42 31.05 10.97
CA HIS A 42 6.15 31.76 12.23
C HIS A 42 6.41 30.95 13.51
N GLU A 43 6.48 29.61 13.42
CA GLU A 43 6.77 28.71 14.54
C GLU A 43 8.30 28.53 14.75
N VAL A 44 9.13 29.02 13.83
CA VAL A 44 10.59 28.95 13.96
C VAL A 44 11.09 30.02 14.93
N HIS A 45 11.07 29.68 16.22
CA HIS A 45 11.51 30.58 17.30
C HIS A 45 13.00 30.49 17.65
N ILE A 46 13.67 29.43 17.20
CA ILE A 46 15.08 29.19 17.50
C ILE A 46 16.00 30.05 16.62
N SER A 47 17.12 30.52 17.19
CA SER A 47 18.15 31.23 16.42
C SER A 47 19.15 30.24 15.81
N ARG A 48 19.85 30.65 14.74
CA ARG A 48 20.91 29.84 14.12
C ARG A 48 22.00 29.46 15.12
N GLU A 49 22.34 30.35 16.04
CA GLU A 49 23.32 30.10 17.10
C GLU A 49 22.83 29.06 18.11
N GLN A 50 21.54 29.08 18.46
CA GLN A 50 20.95 28.06 19.33
C GLN A 50 20.95 26.70 18.63
N PHE A 51 20.48 26.66 17.37
CA PHE A 51 20.48 25.45 16.54
C PHE A 51 21.89 24.84 16.38
N GLY A 52 22.91 25.69 16.20
CA GLY A 52 24.32 25.26 16.16
C GLY A 52 24.80 24.63 17.46
N ARG A 53 24.48 25.24 18.61
CA ARG A 53 24.81 24.66 19.92
C ARG A 53 24.14 23.31 20.14
N ASP A 54 22.84 23.21 19.83
CA ASP A 54 22.07 21.98 20.00
C ASP A 54 22.60 20.84 19.12
N PHE A 55 23.08 21.15 17.91
CA PHE A 55 23.75 20.18 17.05
C PHE A 55 25.10 19.72 17.63
N GLU A 56 25.92 20.64 18.14
CA GLU A 56 27.22 20.33 18.75
C GLU A 56 27.08 19.52 20.05
N ASP A 57 26.05 19.81 20.85
CA ASP A 57 25.67 19.05 22.05
C ASP A 57 25.10 17.65 21.70
N GLY A 58 24.85 17.40 20.42
CA GLY A 58 24.38 16.10 19.92
C GLY A 58 22.90 15.84 20.18
N CYS A 59 22.10 16.89 20.42
CA CYS A 59 20.65 16.79 20.56
C CYS A 59 20.00 16.18 19.31
N PHE A 60 20.57 16.47 18.13
CA PHE A 60 20.19 15.87 16.87
C PHE A 60 21.42 15.68 15.97
N ARG A 61 21.23 14.91 14.90
CA ARG A 61 22.22 14.56 13.88
C ARG A 61 21.59 14.75 12.51
N GLY A 62 22.41 14.76 11.46
CA GLY A 62 21.87 14.82 10.12
C GLY A 62 22.80 14.33 9.03
N PHE A 63 22.20 14.12 7.86
CA PHE A 63 22.93 13.94 6.59
C PHE A 63 22.60 15.09 5.67
N ILE A 64 23.59 15.46 4.85
CA ILE A 64 23.47 16.46 3.80
C ILE A 64 23.81 15.82 2.46
N VAL A 65 23.00 16.09 1.46
CA VAL A 65 23.25 15.68 0.08
C VAL A 65 23.69 16.91 -0.72
N ILE A 66 24.82 16.79 -1.40
CA ILE A 66 25.37 17.79 -2.31
C ILE A 66 24.91 17.42 -3.73
N ASP A 67 24.73 18.40 -4.61
CA ASP A 67 24.46 18.12 -6.02
C ASP A 67 25.77 18.17 -6.82
N ASP A 68 26.07 17.11 -7.57
CA ASP A 68 27.34 16.96 -8.31
C ASP A 68 27.54 18.01 -9.40
N GLU A 69 26.46 18.57 -9.95
CA GLU A 69 26.53 19.56 -11.03
C GLU A 69 26.80 20.96 -10.50
N THR A 70 26.24 21.27 -9.33
CA THR A 70 26.27 22.62 -8.73
C THR A 70 27.23 22.76 -7.56
N GLU A 71 27.72 21.64 -7.01
CA GLU A 71 28.51 21.53 -5.78
C GLU A 71 27.83 22.21 -4.57
N ARG A 72 26.50 22.30 -4.57
CA ARG A 72 25.71 22.96 -3.52
C ARG A 72 24.90 21.96 -2.69
N PRO A 73 24.62 22.28 -1.41
CA PRO A 73 23.66 21.53 -0.61
C PRO A 73 22.29 21.46 -1.28
N ALA A 74 21.88 20.25 -1.66
CA ALA A 74 20.64 19.97 -2.35
C ALA A 74 19.51 19.53 -1.42
N GLY A 75 19.85 18.99 -0.25
CA GLY A 75 18.88 18.58 0.75
C GLY A 75 19.51 18.12 2.05
N MET A 76 18.67 17.92 3.06
CA MET A 76 19.07 17.42 4.37
C MET A 76 18.03 16.49 4.98
N VAL A 77 18.49 15.68 5.93
CA VAL A 77 17.65 14.97 6.89
C VAL A 77 18.21 15.16 8.28
N LEU A 78 17.34 15.47 9.23
CA LEU A 78 17.67 15.61 10.65
C LEU A 78 16.97 14.50 11.44
N TYR A 79 17.69 13.92 12.40
CA TYR A 79 17.17 12.85 13.25
C TYR A 79 17.83 12.85 14.62
N HIS A 80 17.17 12.26 15.61
CA HIS A 80 17.71 12.08 16.96
C HIS A 80 17.32 10.71 17.53
N TYR A 81 18.09 10.22 18.49
CA TYR A 81 17.76 8.97 19.18
C TYR A 81 16.75 9.24 20.28
N THR A 82 15.76 8.38 20.37
CA THR A 82 14.78 8.34 21.45
C THR A 82 14.88 6.98 22.16
N TYR A 83 14.13 6.81 23.24
CA TYR A 83 14.08 5.54 23.95
C TYR A 83 12.64 5.20 24.32
N ASP A 84 12.20 4.03 23.88
CA ASP A 84 10.93 3.43 24.26
C ASP A 84 11.20 2.43 25.40
N CYS A 85 10.50 2.58 26.53
CA CYS A 85 10.72 1.72 27.70
C CYS A 85 10.32 0.25 27.49
N TRP A 86 9.57 -0.06 26.43
CA TRP A 86 9.16 -1.40 26.02
C TRP A 86 9.97 -1.93 24.84
N LYS A 87 10.35 -1.06 23.89
CA LYS A 87 10.97 -1.46 22.61
C LYS A 87 12.48 -1.17 22.53
N GLY A 88 13.04 -0.40 23.46
CA GLY A 88 14.46 -0.09 23.52
C GLY A 88 14.85 1.17 22.76
N LYS A 89 16.01 1.14 22.08
CA LYS A 89 16.51 2.30 21.34
C LYS A 89 15.62 2.58 20.13
N THR A 90 15.13 3.81 20.03
CA THR A 90 14.30 4.27 18.92
C THR A 90 14.99 5.46 18.24
N MET A 91 14.51 5.85 17.06
CA MET A 91 15.00 7.03 16.37
C MET A 91 13.83 7.84 15.84
N SER A 92 13.87 9.15 16.03
CA SER A 92 12.91 10.09 15.43
C SER A 92 13.60 10.80 14.27
N MET A 93 12.94 10.85 13.12
CA MET A 93 13.34 11.69 12.00
C MET A 93 12.47 12.94 12.02
N ASP A 94 13.09 14.07 12.37
CA ASP A 94 12.35 15.31 12.59
C ASP A 94 12.08 16.01 11.27
N GLU A 95 13.12 16.24 10.47
CA GLU A 95 13.03 17.07 9.28
C GLU A 95 13.67 16.42 8.06
N LEU A 96 12.99 16.49 6.92
CA LEU A 96 13.52 16.01 5.64
C LEU A 96 13.12 16.96 4.52
N ILE A 97 14.11 17.57 3.88
CA ILE A 97 13.89 18.48 2.76
C ILE A 97 14.89 18.22 1.64
N VAL A 98 14.37 18.27 0.41
CA VAL A 98 15.16 18.49 -0.80
C VAL A 98 14.67 19.82 -1.38
N ARG A 99 15.60 20.75 -1.60
CA ARG A 99 15.26 22.07 -2.12
C ARG A 99 14.54 21.92 -3.46
N PRO A 100 13.52 22.75 -3.76
CA PRO A 100 12.63 22.57 -4.92
C PRO A 100 13.34 22.30 -6.25
N GLU A 101 14.45 22.99 -6.51
CA GLU A 101 15.27 22.92 -7.73
C GLU A 101 16.02 21.59 -7.91
N TYR A 102 16.25 20.82 -6.84
CA TYR A 102 16.93 19.52 -6.89
C TYR A 102 15.97 18.33 -6.71
N ARG A 103 14.65 18.57 -6.71
CA ARG A 103 13.64 17.50 -6.62
C ARG A 103 13.65 16.63 -7.89
N GLN A 104 13.11 15.41 -7.78
CA GLN A 104 13.12 14.37 -8.84
C GLN A 104 14.51 13.79 -9.18
N LYS A 105 15.62 14.29 -8.61
CA LYS A 105 16.96 13.70 -8.72
C LYS A 105 17.25 12.55 -7.73
N ARG A 106 16.21 11.97 -7.12
CA ARG A 106 16.27 10.85 -6.13
C ARG A 106 16.98 11.16 -4.79
N TYR A 107 17.46 12.38 -4.56
CA TYR A 107 18.12 12.78 -3.30
C TYR A 107 17.33 12.50 -2.01
N GLY A 108 16.02 12.68 -2.01
CA GLY A 108 15.19 12.36 -0.84
C GLY A 108 15.19 10.87 -0.47
N LYS A 109 15.37 9.97 -1.46
CA LYS A 109 15.50 8.53 -1.21
C LYS A 109 16.86 8.19 -0.62
N LEU A 110 17.92 8.90 -1.03
CA LEU A 110 19.27 8.70 -0.50
C LEU A 110 19.36 9.11 0.97
N LEU A 111 18.81 10.28 1.31
CA LEU A 111 18.74 10.76 2.69
C LEU A 111 18.01 9.75 3.59
N TRP A 112 16.88 9.20 3.13
CA TRP A 112 16.15 8.13 3.83
C TRP A 112 16.98 6.86 4.02
N ALA A 113 17.65 6.40 2.95
CA ALA A 113 18.46 5.19 3.00
C ALA A 113 19.59 5.32 4.02
N ALA A 114 20.22 6.49 4.14
CA ALA A 114 21.25 6.74 5.13
C ALA A 114 20.73 6.67 6.58
N VAL A 115 19.55 7.23 6.86
CA VAL A 115 18.92 7.12 8.19
C VAL A 115 18.57 5.66 8.51
N ALA A 116 17.97 4.94 7.57
CA ALA A 116 17.65 3.52 7.73
C ALA A 116 18.90 2.65 8.00
N GLN A 117 20.02 2.96 7.33
CA GLN A 117 21.29 2.28 7.54
C GLN A 117 21.85 2.54 8.94
N VAL A 118 21.82 3.79 9.41
CA VAL A 118 22.21 4.13 10.79
C VAL A 118 21.34 3.40 11.81
N ALA A 119 20.03 3.30 11.57
CA ALA A 119 19.11 2.57 12.44
C ALA A 119 19.53 1.11 12.59
N LYS A 120 19.85 0.47 11.46
CA LYS A 120 20.28 -0.93 11.39
C LYS A 120 21.61 -1.16 12.11
N GLU A 121 22.61 -0.31 11.86
CA GLU A 121 23.93 -0.39 12.50
C GLU A 121 23.87 -0.18 14.02
N ARG A 122 22.90 0.60 14.47
CA ARG A 122 22.74 0.96 15.89
C ARG A 122 21.74 0.08 16.63
N GLU A 123 21.19 -0.93 15.95
CA GLU A 123 20.17 -1.85 16.47
C GLU A 123 18.97 -1.09 17.04
N VAL A 124 18.54 -0.04 16.33
CA VAL A 124 17.34 0.72 16.64
C VAL A 124 16.11 -0.11 16.27
N SER A 125 15.10 -0.15 17.13
CA SER A 125 13.92 -0.99 16.94
C SER A 125 12.99 -0.51 15.83
N HIS A 126 12.83 0.81 15.69
CA HIS A 126 11.99 1.44 14.68
C HIS A 126 12.36 2.93 14.54
N ILE A 127 11.98 3.53 13.41
CA ILE A 127 12.10 4.96 13.13
C ILE A 127 10.71 5.59 13.17
N MET A 128 10.56 6.71 13.87
CA MET A 128 9.33 7.51 13.91
C MET A 128 9.45 8.78 13.09
N TRP A 129 8.37 9.21 12.44
CA TRP A 129 8.28 10.52 11.81
C TRP A 129 6.82 10.96 11.60
N ASP A 130 6.61 12.27 11.61
CA ASP A 130 5.31 12.88 11.37
C ASP A 130 5.24 13.51 9.98
N VAL A 131 4.04 13.51 9.39
CA VAL A 131 3.79 14.15 8.09
C VAL A 131 2.49 14.94 8.17
N LEU A 132 2.54 16.20 7.74
CA LEU A 132 1.35 17.02 7.60
C LEU A 132 0.39 16.42 6.56
N ASP A 133 -0.89 16.34 6.93
CA ASP A 133 -1.98 15.70 6.18
C ASP A 133 -2.14 16.18 4.73
N TRP A 134 -1.77 17.42 4.42
CA TRP A 134 -1.87 18.00 3.08
C TRP A 134 -0.63 17.75 2.19
N ASN A 135 0.49 17.28 2.74
CA ASN A 135 1.75 17.12 2.01
C ASN A 135 1.81 15.80 1.20
N LYS A 136 1.11 15.81 0.05
CA LYS A 136 1.02 14.67 -0.90
C LYS A 136 2.38 14.23 -1.50
N GLY A 137 3.42 15.05 -1.39
CA GLY A 137 4.77 14.74 -1.88
C GLY A 137 5.49 13.72 -1.00
N VAL A 138 5.43 13.91 0.33
CA VAL A 138 6.05 13.04 1.33
C VAL A 138 5.31 11.71 1.46
N MET A 139 3.98 11.66 1.25
CA MET A 139 3.21 10.41 1.13
C MET A 139 3.73 9.48 0.00
N ARG A 140 4.33 10.06 -1.04
CA ARG A 140 4.97 9.29 -2.14
C ARG A 140 6.37 8.79 -1.76
N LEU A 141 7.03 9.48 -0.83
CA LEU A 141 8.33 9.12 -0.26
C LEU A 141 8.20 8.04 0.83
N GLN A 142 7.11 8.05 1.63
CA GLN A 142 6.75 6.98 2.57
C GLN A 142 6.61 5.62 1.88
N ARG A 143 5.98 5.58 0.69
CA ARG A 143 5.99 4.38 -0.16
C ARG A 143 7.43 3.97 -0.51
N GLY A 144 8.33 4.92 -0.70
CA GLY A 144 9.76 4.66 -0.89
C GLY A 144 10.46 4.06 0.33
N ALA A 145 10.08 4.41 1.57
CA ALA A 145 10.70 3.88 2.80
C ALA A 145 10.44 2.37 2.99
N SER A 146 9.22 1.91 2.67
CA SER A 146 8.90 0.47 2.60
C SER A 146 9.72 -0.24 1.52
N TRP A 147 9.95 0.40 0.37
CA TRP A 147 10.86 -0.11 -0.66
C TRP A 147 12.32 -0.14 -0.19
N SER A 148 12.79 0.85 0.57
CA SER A 148 14.14 0.89 1.14
C SER A 148 14.36 -0.25 2.14
N ALA A 149 13.38 -0.51 3.01
CA ALA A 149 13.41 -1.66 3.92
C ALA A 149 13.43 -2.99 3.15
N MET A 150 12.59 -3.13 2.11
CA MET A 150 12.61 -4.28 1.19
C MET A 150 13.96 -4.44 0.47
N LEU A 151 14.59 -3.34 0.06
CA LEU A 151 15.91 -3.36 -0.60
C LEU A 151 17.02 -3.76 0.37
N LEU A 152 16.97 -3.30 1.62
CA LEU A 152 17.91 -3.68 2.68
C LEU A 152 17.74 -5.15 3.10
N GLU A 153 16.51 -5.66 3.13
CA GLU A 153 16.23 -7.10 3.33
C GLU A 153 16.71 -7.92 2.13
N ARG A 154 16.48 -7.44 0.90
CA ARG A 154 16.99 -8.03 -0.34
C ARG A 154 18.51 -8.16 -0.29
N GLU A 155 19.23 -7.12 0.08
CA GLU A 155 20.70 -7.16 0.20
C GLU A 155 21.16 -8.10 1.32
N ALA A 156 20.47 -8.11 2.47
CA ALA A 156 20.76 -9.06 3.54
C ALA A 156 20.46 -10.52 3.13
N ALA A 157 19.49 -10.76 2.26
CA ALA A 157 19.20 -12.09 1.70
C ALA A 157 20.26 -12.49 0.66
N ILE A 158 20.65 -11.59 -0.24
CA ILE A 158 21.73 -11.80 -1.20
C ILE A 158 23.06 -12.08 -0.48
N ALA A 159 23.37 -11.34 0.60
CA ALA A 159 24.54 -11.56 1.44
C ALA A 159 24.52 -12.92 2.17
N ARG A 160 23.33 -13.48 2.43
CA ARG A 160 23.14 -14.84 2.98
C ARG A 160 23.20 -15.94 1.91
N GLY A 161 23.52 -15.59 0.67
CA GLY A 161 23.61 -16.54 -0.45
C GLY A 161 22.28 -16.90 -1.09
N VAL A 162 21.19 -16.17 -0.77
CA VAL A 162 19.90 -16.31 -1.47
C VAL A 162 20.07 -15.73 -2.87
N GLN A 163 19.83 -16.55 -3.89
CA GLN A 163 19.98 -16.13 -5.26
C GLN A 163 18.94 -15.04 -5.60
N PRO A 164 19.29 -13.98 -6.36
CA PRO A 164 18.38 -12.88 -6.71
C PRO A 164 17.09 -13.28 -7.44
N HIS A 165 17.06 -14.49 -8.01
CA HIS A 165 15.89 -15.07 -8.68
C HIS A 165 14.93 -15.78 -7.73
N ASP A 166 15.33 -16.06 -6.49
CA ASP A 166 14.49 -16.72 -5.49
C ASP A 166 13.68 -15.70 -4.68
N ARG A 167 12.78 -14.98 -5.39
CA ARG A 167 11.90 -13.96 -4.79
C ARG A 167 10.82 -14.56 -3.88
N ALA A 168 10.69 -15.88 -3.84
CA ALA A 168 9.72 -16.59 -3.01
C ALA A 168 9.87 -16.25 -1.51
N PHE A 169 11.09 -15.94 -1.05
CA PHE A 169 11.33 -15.54 0.34
C PHE A 169 10.62 -14.22 0.72
N TRP A 170 10.40 -13.29 -0.21
CA TRP A 170 9.68 -12.03 0.07
C TRP A 170 8.20 -12.25 0.40
N TYR A 171 7.68 -13.39 -0.04
CA TYR A 171 6.28 -13.77 0.10
C TYR A 171 6.07 -14.80 1.23
N MET A 172 7.12 -15.16 1.95
CA MET A 172 7.02 -16.05 3.10
C MET A 172 6.52 -15.29 4.33
N PRO A 173 5.37 -15.68 4.92
CA PRO A 173 4.91 -15.11 6.17
C PRO A 173 5.90 -15.39 7.31
N LYS A 174 5.97 -14.45 8.26
CA LYS A 174 6.51 -14.74 9.60
C LYS A 174 5.52 -15.64 10.34
N LEU A 175 5.69 -16.95 10.17
CA LEU A 175 4.79 -17.98 10.73
C LEU A 175 4.63 -17.87 12.25
N ASP A 176 5.62 -17.35 12.97
CA ASP A 176 5.59 -17.09 14.41
C ASP A 176 4.57 -16.00 14.81
N ARG A 177 4.16 -15.16 13.86
CA ARG A 177 3.20 -14.06 14.06
C ARG A 177 1.79 -14.37 13.54
N LEU A 178 1.62 -15.51 12.87
CA LEU A 178 0.31 -15.97 12.43
C LEU A 178 -0.40 -16.74 13.53
N SER A 179 -1.70 -16.51 13.68
CA SER A 179 -2.52 -17.38 14.53
C SER A 179 -2.58 -18.80 13.95
N PRO A 180 -2.87 -19.84 14.75
CA PRO A 180 -2.98 -21.21 14.25
C PRO A 180 -3.98 -21.36 13.11
N ASN A 181 -5.07 -20.60 13.15
CA ASN A 181 -6.11 -20.61 12.13
C ASN A 181 -5.64 -19.95 10.83
N ALA A 182 -4.96 -18.81 10.93
CA ALA A 182 -4.37 -18.15 9.77
C ALA A 182 -3.27 -19.01 9.16
N SER A 183 -2.38 -19.59 9.98
CA SER A 183 -1.34 -20.49 9.49
C SER A 183 -1.90 -21.71 8.77
N ALA A 184 -3.04 -22.27 9.20
CA ALA A 184 -3.68 -23.40 8.53
C ALA A 184 -4.37 -23.02 7.22
N ALA A 185 -4.83 -21.77 7.11
CA ALA A 185 -5.49 -21.23 5.92
C ALA A 185 -4.51 -20.71 4.85
N PHE A 186 -3.23 -20.58 5.19
CA PHE A 186 -2.22 -19.98 4.33
C PHE A 186 -1.85 -20.89 3.14
N SER A 187 -1.80 -20.28 1.95
CA SER A 187 -1.27 -20.84 0.72
C SER A 187 -0.15 -19.93 0.20
N LEU A 188 1.01 -20.50 -0.08
CA LEU A 188 2.13 -19.77 -0.69
C LEU A 188 1.82 -19.44 -2.15
N SER A 189 2.11 -18.21 -2.56
CA SER A 189 2.08 -17.77 -3.97
C SER A 189 3.47 -17.86 -4.61
N TYR A 190 3.54 -17.70 -5.92
CA TYR A 190 4.79 -17.66 -6.66
C TYR A 190 4.70 -16.60 -7.76
N LEU A 191 5.86 -16.19 -8.30
CA LEU A 191 5.92 -15.21 -9.38
C LEU A 191 5.86 -15.94 -10.72
N ASP A 192 4.71 -15.87 -11.38
CA ASP A 192 4.53 -16.45 -12.72
C ASP A 192 4.94 -15.48 -13.83
N GLN A 193 4.87 -15.99 -15.07
CA GLN A 193 5.26 -15.24 -16.25
C GLN A 193 4.42 -13.98 -16.46
N ASP A 194 3.11 -14.05 -16.20
CA ASP A 194 2.20 -12.91 -16.32
C ASP A 194 2.50 -11.82 -15.29
N THR A 195 2.79 -12.21 -14.04
CA THR A 195 3.23 -11.28 -13.00
C THR A 195 4.55 -10.61 -13.39
N GLN A 196 5.51 -11.38 -13.91
CA GLN A 196 6.79 -10.84 -14.37
C GLN A 196 6.60 -9.85 -15.52
N GLN A 197 5.76 -10.19 -16.50
CA GLN A 197 5.45 -9.33 -17.65
C GLN A 197 4.78 -8.02 -17.18
N PHE A 198 3.83 -8.08 -16.25
CA PHE A 198 3.20 -6.88 -15.71
C PHE A 198 4.21 -5.94 -15.01
N LEU A 199 5.17 -6.50 -14.27
CA LEU A 199 6.24 -5.72 -13.64
C LEU A 199 7.15 -5.06 -14.69
N ASP A 200 7.53 -5.80 -15.73
CA ASP A 200 8.38 -5.31 -16.81
C ASP A 200 7.68 -4.19 -17.60
N ASP A 201 6.38 -4.36 -17.92
CA ASP A 201 5.56 -3.35 -18.59
C ASP A 201 5.38 -2.10 -17.71
N SER A 202 5.22 -2.28 -16.41
CA SER A 202 5.09 -1.17 -15.44
C SER A 202 6.38 -0.35 -15.35
N LEU A 203 7.54 -1.02 -15.35
CA LEU A 203 8.85 -0.37 -15.38
C LEU A 203 9.04 0.40 -16.70
N ALA A 204 8.80 -0.23 -17.84
CA ALA A 204 8.91 0.42 -19.16
C ALA A 204 7.98 1.64 -19.30
N THR A 205 6.74 1.53 -18.80
CA THR A 205 5.78 2.64 -18.78
C THR A 205 6.24 3.80 -17.92
N THR A 206 6.88 3.50 -16.79
CA THR A 206 7.41 4.52 -15.85
C THR A 206 8.64 5.23 -16.42
N GLU A 207 9.48 4.51 -17.17
CA GLU A 207 10.70 5.03 -17.79
C GLU A 207 10.44 5.84 -19.07
N SER A 208 9.27 5.67 -19.71
CA SER A 208 8.92 6.38 -20.94
C SER A 208 8.58 7.87 -20.72
N MET A 209 9.58 8.74 -20.91
CA MET A 209 9.42 10.20 -20.74
C MET A 209 8.31 10.79 -21.63
N CYS A 210 8.25 10.43 -22.92
CA CYS A 210 7.26 10.95 -23.86
C CYS A 210 5.82 10.60 -23.43
N LEU A 211 5.62 9.38 -22.94
CA LEU A 211 4.33 8.91 -22.46
C LEU A 211 3.91 9.67 -21.18
N GLN A 212 4.86 9.90 -20.26
CA GLN A 212 4.58 10.69 -19.05
C GLN A 212 4.25 12.17 -19.37
N MET A 213 4.94 12.77 -20.35
CA MET A 213 4.64 14.13 -20.84
C MET A 213 3.25 14.22 -21.47
N TRP A 214 2.91 13.29 -22.38
CA TRP A 214 1.58 13.22 -22.98
C TRP A 214 0.49 13.12 -21.91
N TYR A 215 0.69 12.21 -20.95
CA TYR A 215 -0.31 12.03 -19.93
C TYR A 215 -0.45 13.23 -18.98
N SER A 216 0.63 13.97 -18.71
CA SER A 216 0.54 15.21 -17.93
C SER A 216 -0.33 16.22 -18.67
N LEU A 217 -0.08 16.41 -19.98
CA LEU A 217 -0.87 17.29 -20.83
C LEU A 217 -2.35 16.88 -20.89
N ALA A 218 -2.60 15.60 -21.16
CA ALA A 218 -3.96 15.05 -21.23
C ALA A 218 -4.70 15.17 -19.90
N SER A 219 -4.03 14.90 -18.77
CA SER A 219 -4.63 15.04 -17.43
C SER A 219 -4.98 16.49 -17.10
N THR A 220 -4.17 17.46 -17.51
CA THR A 220 -4.46 18.89 -17.31
C THR A 220 -5.71 19.31 -18.10
N VAL A 221 -5.80 18.93 -19.38
CA VAL A 221 -6.95 19.25 -20.23
C VAL A 221 -8.23 18.58 -19.72
N LEU A 222 -8.17 17.29 -19.37
CA LEU A 222 -9.34 16.53 -18.92
C LEU A 222 -9.81 16.92 -17.52
N SER A 223 -8.93 17.47 -16.66
CA SER A 223 -9.28 17.92 -15.30
C SER A 223 -10.29 19.06 -15.24
N LEU A 224 -10.51 19.76 -16.37
CA LEU A 224 -11.54 20.78 -16.48
C LEU A 224 -12.96 20.21 -16.46
N ILE A 225 -13.12 18.92 -16.76
CA ILE A 225 -14.42 18.28 -17.00
C ILE A 225 -14.57 16.97 -16.19
N PHE A 226 -13.48 16.29 -15.89
CA PHE A 226 -13.48 14.97 -15.25
C PHE A 226 -12.74 14.94 -13.92
N THR A 227 -13.22 14.11 -13.00
CA THR A 227 -12.49 13.78 -11.76
C THR A 227 -11.22 12.99 -12.08
N LYS A 228 -10.24 13.01 -11.17
CA LYS A 228 -8.96 12.31 -11.37
C LYS A 228 -9.13 10.80 -11.61
N THR A 229 -10.10 10.18 -10.95
CA THR A 229 -10.45 8.76 -11.16
C THR A 229 -10.95 8.51 -12.58
N ASN A 230 -11.82 9.39 -13.10
CA ASN A 230 -12.31 9.32 -14.48
C ASN A 230 -11.20 9.55 -15.51
N ILE A 231 -10.29 10.50 -15.25
CA ILE A 231 -9.12 10.75 -16.11
C ILE A 231 -8.21 9.54 -16.16
N ASN A 232 -7.89 8.96 -15.01
CA ASN A 232 -7.04 7.77 -14.94
C ASN A 232 -7.67 6.59 -15.70
N GLY A 233 -8.98 6.36 -15.51
CA GLY A 233 -9.70 5.34 -16.26
C GLY A 233 -9.75 5.60 -17.78
N LEU A 234 -9.91 6.86 -18.21
CA LEU A 234 -9.90 7.24 -19.63
C LEU A 234 -8.52 7.04 -20.26
N LEU A 235 -7.47 7.43 -19.54
CA LEU A 235 -6.08 7.35 -20.00
C LEU A 235 -5.44 5.97 -19.78
N GLY A 236 -6.17 5.02 -19.20
CA GLY A 236 -5.65 3.68 -18.88
C GLY A 236 -4.50 3.69 -17.88
N ARG A 237 -4.50 4.62 -16.92
CA ARG A 237 -3.45 4.78 -15.91
C ARG A 237 -3.83 4.10 -14.60
N GLY A 238 -2.81 3.57 -13.92
CA GLY A 238 -2.99 2.93 -12.61
C GLY A 238 -3.56 1.51 -12.72
N GLY A 239 -3.22 0.79 -13.81
CA GLY A 239 -3.58 -0.61 -13.95
C GLY A 239 -3.16 -1.41 -12.73
N MET A 240 -4.10 -2.18 -12.19
CA MET A 240 -3.85 -3.10 -11.08
C MET A 240 -3.71 -4.50 -11.65
N PHE A 241 -2.74 -5.23 -11.12
CA PHE A 241 -2.59 -6.66 -11.33
C PHE A 241 -2.58 -7.32 -9.96
N LEU A 242 -3.41 -8.34 -9.81
CA LEU A 242 -3.55 -9.08 -8.54
C LEU A 242 -3.20 -10.55 -8.73
N PHE A 243 -3.53 -11.12 -9.88
CA PHE A 243 -3.19 -12.50 -10.25
C PHE A 243 -3.35 -12.70 -11.75
N SER A 244 -2.67 -13.70 -12.29
CA SER A 244 -2.94 -14.24 -13.62
C SER A 244 -4.16 -15.16 -13.62
N THR A 245 -4.63 -15.53 -14.81
CA THR A 245 -5.73 -16.48 -14.97
C THR A 245 -5.36 -17.88 -14.44
N ASP A 246 -4.12 -18.32 -14.65
CA ASP A 246 -3.66 -19.63 -14.18
C ASP A 246 -3.50 -19.66 -12.65
N HIS A 247 -2.98 -18.59 -12.06
CA HIS A 247 -2.87 -18.46 -10.60
C HIS A 247 -4.22 -18.54 -9.92
N ILE A 248 -5.21 -17.82 -10.43
CA ILE A 248 -6.51 -17.76 -9.80
C ILE A 248 -7.32 -19.03 -10.01
N ALA A 249 -7.20 -19.67 -11.17
CA ALA A 249 -7.80 -20.98 -11.41
C ALA A 249 -7.28 -22.03 -10.41
N ASN A 250 -5.96 -22.04 -10.17
CA ASN A 250 -5.34 -22.92 -9.17
C ASN A 250 -5.77 -22.56 -7.74
N PHE A 251 -5.84 -21.27 -7.40
CA PHE A 251 -6.23 -20.82 -6.05
C PHE A 251 -7.70 -21.14 -5.71
N LEU A 252 -8.58 -21.03 -6.72
CA LEU A 252 -9.98 -21.41 -6.61
C LEU A 252 -10.20 -22.93 -6.65
N ASP A 253 -9.13 -23.72 -6.84
CA ASP A 253 -9.18 -25.18 -6.95
C ASP A 253 -10.15 -25.62 -8.05
N LEU A 254 -10.07 -24.97 -9.22
CA LEU A 254 -10.88 -25.33 -10.37
C LEU A 254 -10.38 -26.66 -10.99
N PRO A 255 -11.29 -27.55 -11.43
CA PRO A 255 -10.91 -28.81 -12.07
C PRO A 255 -10.16 -28.57 -13.38
N ALA A 256 -9.29 -29.50 -13.77
CA ALA A 256 -8.49 -29.39 -15.00
C ALA A 256 -9.37 -29.31 -16.27
N GLU A 257 -10.54 -29.93 -16.24
CA GLU A 257 -11.56 -29.89 -17.27
C GLU A 257 -12.53 -28.69 -17.19
N TRP A 258 -12.23 -27.68 -16.37
CA TRP A 258 -13.07 -26.49 -16.23
C TRP A 258 -13.28 -25.79 -17.58
N THR A 259 -14.53 -25.54 -17.91
CA THR A 259 -14.92 -24.72 -19.08
C THR A 259 -15.76 -23.55 -18.60
N SER A 260 -15.59 -22.37 -19.19
CA SER A 260 -16.37 -21.19 -18.83
C SER A 260 -17.88 -21.39 -18.97
N LYS A 261 -18.30 -22.20 -19.96
CA LYS A 261 -19.69 -22.41 -20.39
C LYS A 261 -20.64 -22.71 -19.23
N GLY A 262 -21.69 -21.91 -19.10
CA GLY A 262 -22.73 -22.09 -18.08
C GLY A 262 -22.33 -21.64 -16.66
N HIS A 263 -21.12 -21.12 -16.47
CA HIS A 263 -20.70 -20.52 -15.20
C HIS A 263 -20.84 -19.00 -15.24
N LYS A 264 -21.44 -18.45 -14.19
CA LYS A 264 -21.61 -17.00 -14.03
C LYS A 264 -20.73 -16.48 -12.91
N MET A 265 -20.23 -15.27 -13.06
CA MET A 265 -19.45 -14.59 -12.03
C MET A 265 -20.08 -13.25 -11.69
N LEU A 266 -20.01 -12.86 -10.41
CA LEU A 266 -20.29 -11.51 -9.96
C LEU A 266 -19.03 -10.86 -9.40
N ASP A 267 -18.63 -9.70 -9.92
CA ASP A 267 -17.55 -8.89 -9.38
C ASP A 267 -18.08 -7.59 -8.79
N LEU A 268 -17.82 -7.36 -7.51
CA LEU A 268 -18.29 -6.19 -6.78
C LEU A 268 -17.24 -5.10 -6.74
N GLY A 269 -17.59 -3.90 -7.20
CA GLY A 269 -16.66 -2.76 -7.24
C GLY A 269 -15.56 -2.93 -8.28
N SER A 270 -15.91 -3.39 -9.49
CA SER A 270 -14.96 -3.78 -10.53
C SER A 270 -14.07 -2.65 -11.06
N GLY A 271 -14.37 -1.39 -10.73
CA GLY A 271 -13.64 -0.23 -11.22
C GLY A 271 -13.64 -0.20 -12.74
N ASP A 272 -12.45 -0.19 -13.34
CA ASP A 272 -12.27 -0.12 -14.78
C ASP A 272 -12.29 -1.49 -15.50
N GLY A 273 -12.46 -2.57 -14.74
CA GLY A 273 -12.48 -3.97 -15.18
C GLY A 273 -11.10 -4.58 -15.40
N GLY A 274 -10.01 -3.88 -15.05
CA GLY A 274 -8.63 -4.32 -15.27
C GLY A 274 -8.31 -5.69 -14.65
N VAL A 275 -8.69 -5.91 -13.39
CA VAL A 275 -8.49 -7.19 -12.71
C VAL A 275 -9.57 -8.21 -13.11
N THR A 276 -10.82 -7.74 -13.24
CA THR A 276 -11.97 -8.57 -13.66
C THR A 276 -11.71 -9.35 -14.94
N ARG A 277 -10.92 -8.80 -15.88
CA ARG A 277 -10.58 -9.50 -17.14
C ARG A 277 -9.88 -10.84 -16.93
N HIS A 278 -9.07 -11.00 -15.88
CA HIS A 278 -8.33 -12.23 -15.61
C HIS A 278 -9.25 -13.33 -15.08
N LEU A 279 -10.29 -12.94 -14.34
CA LEU A 279 -11.37 -13.83 -13.90
C LEU A 279 -12.34 -14.14 -15.04
N ALA A 280 -12.68 -13.13 -15.85
CA ALA A 280 -13.70 -13.23 -16.90
C ALA A 280 -13.45 -14.36 -17.91
N VAL A 281 -12.19 -14.73 -18.16
CA VAL A 281 -11.84 -15.85 -19.05
C VAL A 281 -12.38 -17.19 -18.54
N LEU A 282 -12.60 -17.32 -17.23
CA LEU A 282 -13.05 -18.54 -16.57
C LEU A 282 -14.58 -18.68 -16.52
N TYR A 283 -15.35 -17.68 -16.98
CA TYR A 283 -16.82 -17.63 -16.83
C TYR A 283 -17.50 -17.21 -18.14
N ASP A 284 -18.70 -17.74 -18.40
CA ASP A 284 -19.49 -17.47 -19.61
C ASP A 284 -20.18 -16.10 -19.52
N GLU A 285 -20.75 -15.80 -18.34
CA GLU A 285 -21.43 -14.55 -18.05
C GLU A 285 -20.74 -13.84 -16.88
N VAL A 286 -20.36 -12.58 -17.07
CA VAL A 286 -19.70 -11.76 -16.06
C VAL A 286 -20.57 -10.57 -15.70
N HIS A 287 -21.05 -10.58 -14.47
CA HIS A 287 -21.81 -9.49 -13.87
C HIS A 287 -20.89 -8.64 -13.01
N VAL A 288 -21.07 -7.32 -13.07
CA VAL A 288 -20.18 -6.36 -12.38
C VAL A 288 -20.98 -5.26 -11.69
N THR A 289 -20.55 -4.80 -10.53
CA THR A 289 -21.07 -3.58 -9.90
C THR A 289 -20.02 -2.48 -9.91
N GLU A 290 -20.47 -1.23 -10.07
CA GLU A 290 -19.61 -0.06 -9.97
C GLU A 290 -20.45 1.20 -9.69
N MET A 291 -19.95 2.12 -8.88
CA MET A 291 -20.66 3.36 -8.52
C MET A 291 -20.48 4.45 -9.58
N SER A 292 -19.32 4.53 -10.24
CA SER A 292 -19.06 5.56 -11.25
C SER A 292 -19.74 5.25 -12.59
N THR A 293 -20.56 6.17 -13.09
CA THR A 293 -21.25 6.04 -14.40
C THR A 293 -20.28 5.88 -15.57
N MET A 294 -19.12 6.54 -15.51
CA MET A 294 -18.08 6.42 -16.54
C MET A 294 -17.44 5.03 -16.53
N MET A 295 -17.18 4.49 -15.33
CA MET A 295 -16.63 3.14 -15.20
C MET A 295 -17.65 2.08 -15.62
N GLN A 296 -18.92 2.23 -15.23
CA GLN A 296 -20.00 1.38 -15.74
C GLN A 296 -20.08 1.39 -17.28
N TRP A 297 -19.95 2.56 -17.92
CA TRP A 297 -19.91 2.64 -19.38
C TRP A 297 -18.73 1.83 -19.95
N ARG A 298 -17.54 1.96 -19.35
CA ARG A 298 -16.33 1.23 -19.77
C ARG A 298 -16.46 -0.28 -19.59
N LEU A 299 -17.07 -0.72 -18.49
CA LEU A 299 -17.37 -2.13 -18.22
C LEU A 299 -18.33 -2.71 -19.27
N ARG A 300 -19.36 -1.94 -19.68
CA ARG A 300 -20.26 -2.34 -20.79
C ARG A 300 -19.53 -2.47 -22.13
N GLN A 301 -18.55 -1.60 -22.41
CA GLN A 301 -17.72 -1.72 -23.62
C GLN A 301 -16.85 -2.99 -23.63
N ARG A 302 -16.57 -3.56 -22.46
CA ARG A 302 -15.88 -4.85 -22.32
C ARG A 302 -16.81 -6.06 -22.41
N GLY A 303 -18.11 -5.85 -22.61
CA GLY A 303 -19.11 -6.92 -22.72
C GLY A 303 -19.64 -7.43 -21.37
N TYR A 304 -19.34 -6.75 -20.27
CA TYR A 304 -19.84 -7.15 -18.95
C TYR A 304 -21.25 -6.63 -18.69
N THR A 305 -22.04 -7.41 -17.94
CA THR A 305 -23.38 -7.03 -17.50
C THR A 305 -23.28 -6.21 -16.22
N VAL A 306 -23.52 -4.90 -16.32
CA VAL A 306 -23.53 -4.02 -15.14
C VAL A 306 -24.83 -4.21 -14.36
N VAL A 307 -24.72 -4.60 -13.09
CA VAL A 307 -25.83 -4.75 -12.15
C VAL A 307 -25.80 -3.64 -11.10
N ASP A 308 -26.95 -3.39 -10.46
CA ASP A 308 -27.08 -2.33 -9.45
C ASP A 308 -26.25 -2.65 -8.20
N ALA A 309 -25.34 -1.73 -7.84
CA ALA A 309 -24.48 -1.84 -6.67
C ALA A 309 -25.24 -1.84 -5.33
N HIS A 310 -26.50 -1.39 -5.31
CA HIS A 310 -27.33 -1.40 -4.10
C HIS A 310 -28.29 -2.59 -4.01
N ALA A 311 -28.42 -3.38 -5.08
CA ALA A 311 -29.39 -4.48 -5.17
C ALA A 311 -28.81 -5.79 -5.73
N TRP A 312 -27.47 -5.91 -5.82
CA TRP A 312 -26.78 -7.08 -6.37
C TRP A 312 -27.09 -8.40 -5.63
N ASP A 313 -27.42 -8.31 -4.34
CA ASP A 313 -27.74 -9.46 -3.47
C ASP A 313 -29.22 -9.86 -3.50
N GLN A 314 -30.10 -9.02 -4.05
CA GLN A 314 -31.57 -9.20 -3.99
C GLN A 314 -32.14 -10.03 -5.15
N GLY A 315 -31.36 -10.29 -6.21
CA GLY A 315 -31.81 -11.02 -7.40
C GLY A 315 -31.81 -12.55 -7.24
N PRO A 316 -32.56 -13.30 -8.07
CA PRO A 316 -32.58 -14.77 -8.06
C PRO A 316 -31.34 -15.41 -8.72
N GLU A 317 -30.53 -14.61 -9.43
CA GLU A 317 -29.32 -15.07 -10.12
C GLU A 317 -28.38 -15.79 -9.16
N ARG A 318 -27.80 -16.89 -9.63
CA ARG A 318 -26.79 -17.66 -8.90
C ARG A 318 -25.45 -17.55 -9.62
N TYR A 319 -24.39 -17.53 -8.84
CA TYR A 319 -23.03 -17.37 -9.34
C TYR A 319 -22.18 -18.60 -9.01
N SER A 320 -21.17 -18.85 -9.82
CA SER A 320 -20.10 -19.82 -9.55
C SER A 320 -18.93 -19.20 -8.78
N LEU A 321 -18.84 -17.86 -8.77
CA LEU A 321 -17.90 -17.08 -7.98
C LEU A 321 -18.48 -15.69 -7.72
N ILE A 322 -18.28 -15.18 -6.51
CA ILE A 322 -18.49 -13.76 -6.19
C ILE A 322 -17.14 -13.16 -5.79
N SER A 323 -16.69 -12.09 -6.42
CA SER A 323 -15.49 -11.35 -6.03
C SER A 323 -15.81 -9.98 -5.44
N ALA A 324 -15.02 -9.57 -4.46
CA ALA A 324 -15.06 -8.26 -3.83
C ALA A 324 -13.61 -7.81 -3.59
N LEU A 325 -12.96 -7.33 -4.65
CA LEU A 325 -11.54 -7.00 -4.63
C LEU A 325 -11.35 -5.55 -4.19
N ASN A 326 -10.77 -5.33 -3.01
CA ASN A 326 -10.51 -4.00 -2.43
C ASN A 326 -11.78 -3.16 -2.18
N LEU A 327 -12.88 -3.84 -1.80
CA LEU A 327 -14.17 -3.22 -1.51
C LEU A 327 -14.47 -3.13 -0.01
N LEU A 328 -14.00 -4.10 0.79
CA LEU A 328 -14.40 -4.22 2.19
C LEU A 328 -13.90 -3.05 3.06
N ASP A 329 -12.67 -2.59 2.85
CA ASP A 329 -12.09 -1.39 3.50
C ASP A 329 -12.70 -0.07 3.01
N ARG A 330 -13.47 -0.10 1.92
CA ARG A 330 -14.15 1.07 1.32
C ARG A 330 -15.65 1.09 1.54
N HIS A 331 -16.18 0.03 2.13
CA HIS A 331 -17.60 -0.09 2.37
C HIS A 331 -18.01 0.68 3.62
N PHE A 332 -19.13 1.40 3.57
CA PHE A 332 -19.63 2.17 4.71
C PHE A 332 -19.99 1.27 5.91
N SER A 333 -20.41 0.04 5.65
CA SER A 333 -20.69 -0.97 6.68
C SER A 333 -20.05 -2.31 6.27
N PRO A 334 -18.79 -2.57 6.62
CA PRO A 334 -18.06 -3.73 6.12
C PRO A 334 -18.65 -5.07 6.61
N ARG A 335 -19.19 -5.11 7.83
CA ARG A 335 -19.87 -6.30 8.37
C ARG A 335 -21.20 -6.59 7.66
N LEU A 336 -21.93 -5.55 7.24
CA LEU A 336 -23.10 -5.73 6.38
C LEU A 336 -22.71 -6.37 5.05
N LEU A 337 -21.64 -5.88 4.42
CA LEU A 337 -21.12 -6.46 3.17
C LEU A 337 -20.74 -7.94 3.35
N LEU A 338 -20.03 -8.30 4.43
CA LEU A 338 -19.69 -9.70 4.73
C LEU A 338 -20.94 -10.57 4.91
N SER A 339 -21.96 -10.07 5.60
CA SER A 339 -23.23 -10.77 5.79
C SER A 339 -23.98 -11.00 4.46
N GLN A 340 -24.03 -9.98 3.59
CA GLN A 340 -24.64 -10.09 2.27
C GLN A 340 -23.87 -11.06 1.36
N LEU A 341 -22.54 -10.99 1.37
CA LEU A 341 -21.66 -11.92 0.67
C LEU A 341 -21.90 -13.35 1.13
N HIS A 342 -21.96 -13.59 2.44
CA HIS A 342 -22.17 -14.92 3.02
C HIS A 342 -23.50 -15.51 2.57
N LYS A 343 -24.59 -14.76 2.72
CA LYS A 343 -25.93 -15.17 2.30
C LYS A 343 -25.97 -15.49 0.81
N LYS A 344 -25.47 -14.59 -0.04
CA LYS A 344 -25.52 -14.76 -1.50
C LYS A 344 -24.65 -15.92 -1.97
N ALA A 345 -23.51 -16.13 -1.33
CA ALA A 345 -22.60 -17.23 -1.60
C ALA A 345 -23.20 -18.58 -1.18
N LEU A 346 -23.89 -18.65 -0.03
CA LEU A 346 -24.64 -19.84 0.40
C LEU A 346 -25.76 -20.18 -0.61
N ASP A 347 -26.56 -19.19 -0.99
CA ASP A 347 -27.65 -19.38 -1.95
C ASP A 347 -27.14 -19.86 -3.30
N SER A 348 -25.96 -19.38 -3.71
CA SER A 348 -25.31 -19.74 -4.97
C SER A 348 -24.51 -21.05 -4.89
N ARG A 349 -24.14 -21.49 -3.67
CA ARG A 349 -23.18 -22.57 -3.40
C ARG A 349 -21.83 -22.34 -4.06
N CYS A 350 -21.30 -21.12 -3.89
CA CYS A 350 -20.01 -20.71 -4.45
C CYS A 350 -19.11 -20.09 -3.39
N ASP A 351 -17.82 -19.97 -3.71
CA ASP A 351 -16.86 -19.27 -2.87
C ASP A 351 -16.90 -17.76 -3.13
N VAL A 352 -16.40 -16.99 -2.16
CA VAL A 352 -16.18 -15.54 -2.28
C VAL A 352 -14.69 -15.26 -2.38
N LEU A 353 -14.27 -14.53 -3.40
CA LEU A 353 -12.90 -14.05 -3.55
C LEU A 353 -12.81 -12.60 -3.05
N LEU A 354 -12.03 -12.36 -2.01
CA LEU A 354 -11.92 -11.08 -1.35
C LEU A 354 -10.47 -10.63 -1.27
N SER A 355 -10.18 -9.36 -1.56
CA SER A 355 -8.86 -8.79 -1.33
C SER A 355 -8.94 -7.50 -0.53
N LEU A 356 -7.87 -7.21 0.20
CA LEU A 356 -7.76 -6.07 1.11
C LEU A 356 -6.37 -5.46 1.04
N VAL A 357 -6.27 -4.14 1.23
CA VAL A 357 -4.98 -3.52 1.47
C VAL A 357 -4.70 -3.48 2.96
N LEU A 358 -3.55 -4.02 3.36
CA LEU A 358 -3.06 -4.01 4.72
C LEU A 358 -1.84 -3.09 4.87
N PRO A 359 -1.66 -2.41 6.02
CA PRO A 359 -2.59 -2.37 7.15
C PRO A 359 -3.92 -1.66 6.81
N ILE A 360 -5.04 -2.11 7.36
CA ILE A 360 -6.36 -1.57 7.00
C ILE A 360 -6.43 -0.09 7.34
N ARG A 361 -6.79 0.72 6.34
CA ARG A 361 -7.07 2.16 6.49
C ARG A 361 -8.44 2.45 5.85
N PRO A 362 -9.54 2.32 6.62
CA PRO A 362 -10.87 2.43 6.06
C PRO A 362 -11.10 3.80 5.41
N TYR A 363 -11.64 3.80 4.20
CA TYR A 363 -11.97 5.02 3.47
C TYR A 363 -13.21 4.82 2.60
N VAL A 364 -14.30 5.46 2.99
CA VAL A 364 -15.60 5.34 2.31
C VAL A 364 -15.73 6.43 1.26
N GLU A 365 -15.70 6.05 -0.02
CA GLU A 365 -15.89 7.00 -1.13
C GLU A 365 -17.37 7.29 -1.38
N PHE A 366 -18.24 6.29 -1.19
CA PHE A 366 -19.67 6.37 -1.46
C PHE A 366 -20.48 5.97 -0.22
N HIS A 367 -20.74 6.95 0.64
CA HIS A 367 -21.61 6.77 1.81
C HIS A 367 -23.08 6.98 1.40
N PRO A 368 -24.04 6.13 1.78
CA PRO A 368 -25.47 6.30 1.45
C PRO A 368 -26.02 7.67 1.89
N ASN A 369 -25.57 8.16 3.05
CA ASN A 369 -25.93 9.47 3.60
C ASN A 369 -25.06 10.65 3.08
N GLY A 370 -24.13 10.40 2.17
CA GLY A 370 -23.39 11.41 1.40
C GLY A 370 -22.43 12.34 2.16
N THR A 371 -22.13 12.07 3.44
CA THR A 371 -21.54 13.07 4.35
C THR A 371 -20.29 12.63 5.11
N SER A 372 -19.84 11.37 4.96
CA SER A 372 -18.73 10.82 5.72
C SER A 372 -17.79 9.99 4.84
N ALA A 373 -16.48 10.21 5.00
CA ALA A 373 -15.43 9.34 4.47
C ALA A 373 -15.07 8.19 5.42
N ARG A 374 -15.72 8.14 6.60
CA ARG A 374 -15.55 7.10 7.62
C ARG A 374 -16.68 6.07 7.51
N PRO A 375 -16.40 4.78 7.81
CA PRO A 375 -17.44 3.77 7.91
C PRO A 375 -18.30 3.99 9.15
N ASP A 376 -19.55 3.52 9.08
CA ASP A 376 -20.49 3.45 10.20
C ASP A 376 -20.04 2.44 11.26
N GLN A 377 -19.29 1.41 10.84
CA GLN A 377 -18.76 0.35 11.70
C GLN A 377 -17.34 -0.03 11.26
N TYR A 378 -16.43 -0.14 12.22
CA TYR A 378 -15.06 -0.58 11.97
C TYR A 378 -14.95 -2.10 12.14
N LEU A 379 -14.10 -2.72 11.32
CA LEU A 379 -13.67 -4.10 11.56
C LEU A 379 -12.78 -4.13 12.82
N ALA A 380 -12.93 -5.17 13.64
CA ALA A 380 -12.12 -5.42 14.83
C ALA A 380 -10.78 -6.08 14.43
N VAL A 381 -9.98 -5.35 13.64
CA VAL A 381 -8.66 -5.81 13.19
C VAL A 381 -7.58 -5.23 14.11
N ALA A 382 -6.90 -6.12 14.82
CA ALA A 382 -5.78 -5.79 15.70
C ALA A 382 -4.43 -6.14 15.02
N GLY A 383 -3.35 -5.53 15.50
CA GLY A 383 -1.99 -5.81 15.05
C GLY A 383 -1.35 -4.68 14.25
N HIS A 384 -0.02 -4.66 14.28
CA HIS A 384 0.80 -3.65 13.59
C HIS A 384 1.51 -4.23 12.35
N SER A 385 1.66 -5.55 12.29
CA SER A 385 2.22 -6.26 11.13
C SER A 385 1.15 -6.87 10.23
N LEU A 386 1.56 -7.23 9.00
CA LEU A 386 0.69 -7.87 8.00
C LEU A 386 0.12 -9.19 8.55
N GLU A 387 0.97 -10.03 9.14
CA GLU A 387 0.61 -11.33 9.72
C GLU A 387 -0.40 -11.21 10.86
N GLU A 388 -0.20 -10.25 11.77
CA GLU A 388 -1.11 -10.03 12.89
C GLU A 388 -2.48 -9.54 12.41
N GLN A 389 -2.53 -8.61 11.44
CA GLN A 389 -3.80 -8.14 10.90
C GLN A 389 -4.54 -9.20 10.09
N VAL A 390 -3.83 -10.04 9.32
CA VAL A 390 -4.45 -11.20 8.66
C VAL A 390 -4.99 -12.19 9.68
N SER A 391 -4.25 -12.45 10.76
CA SER A 391 -4.71 -13.31 11.84
C SER A 391 -5.99 -12.77 12.48
N SER A 392 -6.02 -11.46 12.77
CA SER A 392 -7.20 -10.80 13.32
C SER A 392 -8.38 -10.81 12.34
N LEU A 393 -8.17 -10.65 11.04
CA LEU A 393 -9.22 -10.75 10.03
C LEU A 393 -9.83 -12.16 9.97
N VAL A 394 -8.98 -13.19 9.94
CA VAL A 394 -9.40 -14.60 9.91
C VAL A 394 -10.19 -14.96 11.15
N ASP A 395 -9.68 -14.60 12.33
CA ASP A 395 -10.24 -15.03 13.62
C ASP A 395 -11.43 -14.18 14.07
N CYS A 396 -11.36 -12.86 13.92
CA CYS A 396 -12.33 -11.93 14.49
C CYS A 396 -13.39 -11.45 13.49
N GLU A 397 -13.20 -11.63 12.18
CA GLU A 397 -14.16 -11.12 11.18
C GLU A 397 -14.68 -12.23 10.26
N PHE A 398 -13.82 -12.93 9.51
CA PHE A 398 -14.28 -13.88 8.49
C PHE A 398 -14.93 -15.13 9.07
N ARG A 399 -14.33 -15.75 10.10
CA ARG A 399 -14.94 -16.92 10.75
C ARG A 399 -16.22 -16.55 11.50
N LEU A 400 -16.27 -15.38 12.13
CA LEU A 400 -17.48 -14.89 12.79
C LEU A 400 -18.60 -14.55 11.80
N ALA A 401 -18.24 -14.08 10.59
CA ALA A 401 -19.16 -13.90 9.48
C ALA A 401 -19.58 -15.23 8.80
N GLY A 402 -19.11 -16.38 9.29
CA GLY A 402 -19.53 -17.69 8.81
C GLY A 402 -18.74 -18.24 7.62
N PHE A 403 -17.52 -17.77 7.41
CA PHE A 403 -16.65 -18.26 6.36
C PHE A 403 -15.54 -19.18 6.89
N GLU A 404 -15.15 -20.15 6.07
CA GLU A 404 -13.90 -20.88 6.16
C GLU A 404 -12.89 -20.22 5.20
N PRO A 405 -11.91 -19.45 5.71
CA PRO A 405 -10.98 -18.71 4.88
C PRO A 405 -9.79 -19.57 4.44
N PHE A 406 -9.34 -19.33 3.21
CA PHE A 406 -8.04 -19.72 2.64
C PHE A 406 -7.41 -18.47 2.05
N TYR A 407 -6.10 -18.26 2.16
CA TYR A 407 -5.52 -17.00 1.69
C TYR A 407 -4.08 -17.09 1.20
N ARG A 408 -3.70 -16.09 0.40
CA ARG A 408 -2.32 -15.76 0.04
C ARG A 408 -1.93 -14.45 0.71
N LEU A 409 -0.86 -14.47 1.51
CA LEU A 409 -0.50 -13.32 2.36
C LEU A 409 0.03 -12.14 1.55
N ASP A 410 0.79 -12.44 0.50
CA ASP A 410 1.49 -11.48 -0.35
C ASP A 410 0.56 -10.54 -1.12
N ASP A 411 -0.50 -11.11 -1.70
CA ASP A 411 -1.51 -10.34 -2.43
C ASP A 411 -2.70 -9.96 -1.52
N VAL A 412 -2.67 -10.39 -0.25
CA VAL A 412 -3.76 -10.28 0.72
C VAL A 412 -5.09 -10.70 0.06
N LEU A 413 -5.05 -11.88 -0.54
CA LEU A 413 -6.15 -12.46 -1.31
C LEU A 413 -6.74 -13.63 -0.55
N PHE A 414 -8.03 -13.54 -0.24
CA PHE A 414 -8.79 -14.51 0.51
C PHE A 414 -9.81 -15.22 -0.39
N ARG A 415 -9.82 -16.54 -0.36
CA ARG A 415 -10.92 -17.38 -0.80
C ARG A 415 -11.73 -17.77 0.44
N LEU A 416 -12.96 -17.30 0.51
CA LEU A 416 -13.86 -17.49 1.64
C LEU A 416 -14.96 -18.48 1.23
N ARG A 417 -14.97 -19.67 1.85
CA ARG A 417 -16.03 -20.66 1.63
C ARG A 417 -17.14 -20.45 2.66
N PRO A 418 -18.41 -20.26 2.26
CA PRO A 418 -19.48 -20.03 3.22
C PRO A 418 -19.89 -21.32 3.95
N VAL A 419 -20.08 -21.25 5.27
CA VAL A 419 -20.52 -22.36 6.14
C VAL A 419 -21.94 -22.09 6.64
N ALA A 420 -22.81 -23.11 6.57
CA ALA A 420 -24.19 -23.01 7.07
C ALA A 420 -24.24 -23.16 8.60
N GLY A 421 -24.96 -22.26 9.29
CA GLY A 421 -25.29 -22.41 10.73
C GLY A 421 -24.66 -21.40 11.69
N SER A 422 -23.81 -20.49 11.23
CA SER A 422 -23.25 -19.40 12.03
C SER A 422 -24.16 -18.18 12.00
N THR A 423 -24.87 -17.91 13.09
CA THR A 423 -25.59 -16.64 13.29
C THR A 423 -24.59 -15.54 13.63
N VAL A 424 -24.51 -14.51 12.79
CA VAL A 424 -23.71 -13.29 13.02
C VAL A 424 -24.20 -12.62 14.30
N GLY A 425 -23.37 -12.58 15.34
CA GLY A 425 -23.65 -11.89 16.59
C GLY A 425 -23.30 -10.41 16.47
N ASP A 426 -24.26 -9.53 16.76
CA ASP A 426 -24.06 -8.09 16.83
C ASP A 426 -23.10 -7.72 17.96
N GLY A 427 -21.86 -7.32 17.62
CA GLY A 427 -20.78 -7.00 18.57
C GLY A 427 -20.34 -5.54 18.52
N VAL A 428 -20.84 -4.78 19.50
CA VAL A 428 -20.32 -3.58 20.21
C VAL A 428 -19.37 -2.62 19.47
N SER A 429 -19.83 -1.36 19.33
CA SER A 429 -19.05 -0.20 18.91
C SER A 429 -18.27 0.44 20.06
N THR A 430 -17.01 0.79 19.83
CA THR A 430 -16.25 1.72 20.67
C THR A 430 -15.67 2.83 19.78
N ASP A 431 -16.25 4.02 19.88
CA ASP A 431 -15.76 5.24 19.24
C ASP A 431 -14.57 5.82 20.02
N GLY A 432 -13.47 6.10 19.31
CA GLY A 432 -12.35 6.89 19.81
C GLY A 432 -11.89 7.86 18.72
N GLY A 433 -12.24 9.14 18.88
CA GLY A 433 -11.81 10.20 17.96
C GLY A 433 -10.40 10.71 18.28
N TYR A 434 -9.62 11.03 17.24
CA TYR A 434 -8.38 11.79 17.38
C TYR A 434 -8.17 12.82 16.25
N SER A 435 -7.42 13.85 16.64
CA SER A 435 -7.01 15.09 15.97
C SER A 435 -5.98 14.89 14.84
N ASN A 436 -5.84 15.91 13.98
CA ASN A 436 -5.06 15.94 12.73
C ASN A 436 -3.54 15.94 12.95
N ALA A 437 -2.92 14.77 12.87
CA ALA A 437 -1.54 14.50 12.43
C ALA A 437 -1.42 12.98 12.16
N VAL A 438 -0.68 12.56 11.13
CA VAL A 438 -0.48 11.12 10.85
C VAL A 438 0.90 10.71 11.33
N HIS A 439 0.94 10.06 12.50
CA HIS A 439 2.13 9.47 13.07
C HIS A 439 2.52 8.19 12.31
N ASN A 440 3.81 8.03 11.96
CA ASN A 440 4.31 6.87 11.21
C ASN A 440 5.46 6.20 11.95
N GLU A 441 5.52 4.86 11.84
CA GLU A 441 6.54 3.98 12.41
C GLU A 441 7.08 3.09 11.28
N LEU A 442 8.41 2.94 11.15
CA LEU A 442 9.13 2.06 10.21
C LEU A 442 9.97 1.06 10.96
#